data_AF-A0A7X8F9R6-F1
#
_entry.id   AF-A0A7X8F9R6-F1
#
_cell.length_a   1.000
_cell.length_b   1.000
_cell.length_c   1.000
_cell.angle_alpha   90.00
_cell.angle_beta   90.00
_cell.angle_gamma   90.00
#
_symmetry.space_group_name_H-M   'P 1'
#
loop_
_entity.id
_entity.type
_entity.pdbx_description
1 polymer ?
#
loop_
_entity_poly.entity_id
_entity_poly.type
_entity_poly.pdbx_seq_one_letter_code
_entity_poly.pdbx_strand_id
1 'polypeptide(L)'
;NETVSFMLYNYADGNSYPITGTINPGFGDLIGASAPLPLNASTLISLDAPVINVYEMTATGMKIQWDAVPNADQYQIWRSTDPYGGYQHITTIPGTSYTDNYLGDRMFYRVKAITGGIAK
;
A
#
# COMPACT_ATOMS: atom_id res chain seq x y z
N ASN A 1 35.25 4.32 9.68
CA ASN A 1 33.82 4.33 9.35
C ASN A 1 33.58 5.24 8.17
N GLU A 2 33.33 4.64 7.02
CA GLU A 2 32.89 5.35 5.82
C GLU A 2 31.41 5.02 5.59
N THR A 3 30.61 6.05 5.33
CA THR A 3 29.22 5.87 4.92
C THR A 3 29.21 5.61 3.44
N VAL A 4 28.67 4.46 3.04
CA VAL A 4 28.52 4.07 1.65
C VAL A 4 27.05 3.93 1.32
N SER A 5 26.67 4.44 0.16
CA SER A 5 25.31 4.35 -0.37
C SER A 5 25.24 3.21 -1.38
N PHE A 6 24.32 2.28 -1.16
CA PHE A 6 23.99 1.23 -2.12
C PHE A 6 22.59 1.47 -2.68
N MET A 7 22.38 1.05 -3.93
CA MET A 7 21.05 1.02 -4.54
C MET A 7 20.63 -0.43 -4.76
N LEU A 8 19.48 -0.81 -4.21
CA LEU A 8 18.91 -2.13 -4.40
C LEU A 8 17.82 -2.05 -5.48
N TYR A 9 18.05 -2.66 -6.64
CA TYR A 9 17.03 -2.76 -7.68
C TYR A 9 16.11 -3.95 -7.39
N ASN A 10 14.82 -3.70 -7.27
CA ASN A 10 13.81 -4.74 -7.14
C ASN A 10 13.21 -5.05 -8.52
N TYR A 11 13.46 -6.27 -9.00
CA TYR A 11 12.96 -6.73 -10.30
C TYR A 11 11.44 -6.92 -10.35
N ALA A 12 10.78 -7.11 -9.20
CA ALA A 12 9.34 -7.36 -9.15
C ALA A 12 8.51 -6.08 -9.38
N ASP A 13 9.02 -4.93 -8.94
CA ASP A 13 8.34 -3.62 -9.07
C ASP A 13 9.08 -2.63 -9.99
N GLY A 14 10.31 -2.95 -10.42
CA GLY A 14 11.14 -2.10 -11.27
C GLY A 14 11.78 -0.90 -10.56
N ASN A 15 11.70 -0.83 -9.23
CA ASN A 15 12.17 0.31 -8.45
C ASN A 15 13.54 0.06 -7.80
N SER A 16 14.31 1.14 -7.62
CA SER A 16 15.57 1.12 -6.87
C SER A 16 15.41 1.77 -5.50
N TYR A 17 15.88 1.09 -4.46
CA TYR A 17 15.77 1.55 -3.07
C TYR A 17 17.16 1.93 -2.52
N PRO A 18 17.34 3.17 -2.00
CA PRO A 18 18.60 3.56 -1.40
C PRO A 18 18.77 2.88 -0.03
N ILE A 19 19.91 2.22 0.16
CA ILE A 19 20.33 1.64 1.43
C ILE A 19 21.56 2.40 1.91
N THR A 20 21.47 2.98 3.11
CA THR A 20 22.61 3.63 3.75
C THR A 20 23.24 2.65 4.73
N GLY A 21 24.47 2.23 4.44
CA GLY A 21 25.25 1.36 5.31
C GLY A 21 26.48 2.09 5.85
N THR A 22 26.91 1.74 7.06
CA THR A 22 28.25 2.11 7.54
C THR A 22 29.15 0.90 7.40
N ILE A 23 30.23 1.03 6.64
CA ILE A 23 31.29 0.03 6.60
C ILE A 23 32.52 0.56 7.35
N ASN A 24 33.29 -0.35 7.96
CA ASN A 24 34.57 -0.01 8.58
C ASN A 24 35.66 -0.94 8.06
N PRO A 25 36.12 -0.75 6.80
CA PRO A 25 37.12 -1.62 6.23
C PRO A 25 38.47 -1.45 6.92
N GLY A 26 39.14 -2.58 7.16
CA GLY A 26 40.54 -2.64 7.52
C GLY A 26 41.45 -2.49 6.30
N PHE A 27 42.72 -2.15 6.54
CA PHE A 27 43.71 -2.05 5.48
C PHE A 27 43.92 -3.42 4.82
N GLY A 28 43.62 -3.53 3.52
CA GLY A 28 43.72 -4.77 2.75
C GLY A 28 42.40 -5.49 2.48
N ASP A 29 41.27 -4.99 2.99
CA ASP A 29 39.97 -5.59 2.73
C ASP A 29 39.50 -5.36 1.28
N LEU A 30 39.23 -6.46 0.56
CA LEU A 30 38.55 -6.44 -0.74
C LEU A 30 37.04 -6.22 -0.52
N ILE A 31 36.58 -4.99 -0.76
CA ILE A 31 35.15 -4.66 -0.78
C ILE A 31 34.50 -5.38 -1.98
N GLY A 32 33.68 -6.40 -1.74
CA GLY A 32 32.94 -7.14 -2.79
C GLY A 32 33.12 -8.66 -2.82
N ALA A 33 33.80 -9.28 -1.84
CA ALA A 33 34.00 -10.74 -1.81
C ALA A 33 32.79 -11.54 -1.26
N SER A 34 32.04 -12.13 -2.20
CA SER A 34 31.39 -13.45 -2.21
C SER A 34 30.62 -14.02 -1.00
N ALA A 35 29.81 -13.22 -0.30
CA ALA A 35 28.61 -13.77 0.32
C ALA A 35 27.45 -12.77 0.17
N PRO A 36 26.36 -13.11 -0.56
CA PRO A 36 25.18 -12.25 -0.58
C PRO A 36 24.68 -12.08 0.85
N LEU A 37 24.63 -10.84 1.33
CA LEU A 37 23.99 -10.55 2.61
C LEU A 37 22.53 -11.01 2.51
N PRO A 38 22.03 -11.87 3.41
CA PRO A 38 20.63 -12.25 3.40
C PRO A 38 19.78 -10.99 3.55
N LEU A 39 19.02 -10.70 2.51
CA LEU A 39 18.17 -9.53 2.42
C LEU A 39 16.93 -9.76 3.27
N ASN A 40 16.90 -9.19 4.47
CA ASN A 40 15.67 -9.04 5.25
C ASN A 40 14.93 -7.75 4.83
N ALA A 41 14.76 -7.53 3.52
CA ALA A 41 13.96 -6.42 3.02
C ALA A 41 12.50 -6.70 3.35
N SER A 42 12.06 -6.19 4.48
CA SER A 42 10.64 -5.93 4.69
C SER A 42 10.29 -4.80 3.75
N THR A 43 9.73 -5.10 2.57
CA THR A 43 9.23 -4.09 1.65
C THR A 43 8.11 -3.35 2.35
N LEU A 44 8.41 -2.15 2.85
CA LEU A 44 7.38 -1.20 3.30
C LEU A 44 6.76 -0.62 2.02
N ILE A 45 5.89 -1.40 1.36
CA ILE A 45 5.10 -0.92 0.23
C ILE A 45 4.17 0.15 0.79
N SER A 46 4.49 1.41 0.52
CA SER A 46 3.58 2.52 0.79
C SER A 46 2.55 2.55 -0.33
N LEU A 47 1.28 2.38 0.00
CA LEU A 47 0.18 2.45 -0.96
C LEU A 47 -0.41 3.85 -0.93
N ASP A 48 -0.64 4.41 -2.11
CA ASP A 48 -1.37 5.66 -2.25
C ASP A 48 -2.82 5.51 -1.78
N ALA A 49 -3.41 6.63 -1.36
CA ALA A 49 -4.83 6.67 -1.04
C ALA A 49 -5.65 6.52 -2.35
N PRO A 50 -6.60 5.57 -2.42
CA PRO A 50 -7.51 5.48 -3.55
C PRO A 50 -8.32 6.77 -3.73
N VAL A 51 -8.43 7.23 -4.97
CA VAL A 51 -9.26 8.39 -5.32
C VAL A 51 -10.61 7.90 -5.79
N ILE A 52 -11.67 8.24 -5.05
CA ILE A 52 -13.05 7.97 -5.49
C ILE A 52 -13.40 8.97 -6.59
N ASN A 53 -13.65 8.46 -7.79
CA ASN A 53 -13.95 9.27 -8.98
C ASN A 53 -15.40 9.12 -9.46
N VAL A 54 -16.11 8.07 -9.02
CA VAL A 54 -17.52 7.85 -9.31
C VAL A 54 -18.30 7.63 -8.02
N TYR A 55 -19.45 8.30 -7.91
CA TYR A 55 -20.44 8.08 -6.88
C TYR A 55 -21.84 8.22 -7.49
N GLU A 56 -22.66 7.18 -7.38
CA GLU A 56 -23.98 7.11 -8.00
C GLU A 56 -25.00 6.55 -7.00
N MET A 57 -26.12 7.26 -6.81
CA MET A 57 -27.24 6.69 -6.06
C MET A 57 -27.90 5.59 -6.89
N THR A 58 -28.18 4.47 -6.24
CA THR A 58 -28.96 3.36 -6.81
C THR A 58 -30.34 3.34 -6.15
N ALA A 59 -31.23 2.47 -6.63
CA ALA A 59 -32.57 2.30 -6.02
C ALA A 59 -32.49 1.81 -4.55
N THR A 60 -31.38 1.20 -4.14
CA THR A 60 -31.23 0.55 -2.84
C THR A 60 -30.00 1.01 -2.06
N GLY A 61 -29.28 2.04 -2.53
CA GLY A 61 -28.12 2.57 -1.82
C GLY A 61 -27.19 3.40 -2.70
N MET A 62 -25.88 3.15 -2.60
CA MET A 62 -24.85 3.96 -3.25
C MET A 62 -23.76 3.11 -3.88
N LYS A 63 -23.44 3.38 -5.14
CA LYS A 63 -22.28 2.82 -5.84
C LYS A 63 -21.12 3.80 -5.77
N ILE A 64 -19.95 3.30 -5.42
CA ILE A 64 -18.69 4.05 -5.45
C ILE A 64 -17.65 3.31 -6.30
N GLN A 65 -16.82 4.05 -7.02
CA GLN A 65 -15.69 3.52 -7.77
C GLN A 65 -14.46 4.39 -7.56
N TRP A 66 -13.29 3.77 -7.65
CA TRP A 66 -12.00 4.43 -7.45
C TRP A 66 -10.95 3.94 -8.44
N ASP A 67 -9.88 4.71 -8.61
CA ASP A 67 -8.75 4.30 -9.44
C ASP A 67 -7.96 3.16 -8.79
N ALA A 68 -7.44 2.25 -9.62
CA ALA A 68 -6.57 1.18 -9.14
C ALA A 68 -5.27 1.78 -8.57
N VAL A 69 -4.95 1.42 -7.33
CA VAL A 69 -3.70 1.80 -6.67
C VAL A 69 -2.61 0.78 -7.00
N PRO A 70 -1.46 1.21 -7.54
CA PRO A 70 -0.33 0.32 -7.81
C PRO A 70 0.07 -0.47 -6.56
N ASN A 71 0.38 -1.76 -6.74
CA ASN A 71 0.75 -2.71 -5.69
C ASN A 71 -0.35 -3.02 -4.66
N ALA A 72 -1.58 -2.52 -4.82
CA ALA A 72 -2.70 -2.90 -3.98
C ALA A 72 -3.33 -4.21 -4.47
N ASP A 73 -3.45 -5.19 -3.59
CA ASP A 73 -4.13 -6.45 -3.90
C ASP A 73 -5.63 -6.35 -3.58
N GLN A 74 -5.98 -5.55 -2.58
CA GLN A 74 -7.35 -5.39 -2.10
C GLN A 74 -7.61 -3.97 -1.58
N TYR A 75 -8.89 -3.66 -1.39
CA TYR A 75 -9.37 -2.39 -0.88
C TYR A 75 -10.31 -2.63 0.29
N GLN A 76 -10.05 -1.97 1.40
CA GLN A 76 -10.98 -1.91 2.53
C GLN A 76 -11.92 -0.74 2.32
N ILE A 77 -13.23 -1.02 2.42
CA ILE A 77 -14.28 -0.03 2.31
C ILE A 77 -14.84 0.22 3.70
N TRP A 78 -14.88 1.50 4.06
CA TRP A 78 -15.37 1.97 5.35
C TRP A 78 -16.44 3.01 5.15
N ARG A 79 -17.43 3.03 6.04
CA ARG A 79 -18.54 3.99 6.00
C ARG A 79 -18.80 4.62 7.36
N SER A 80 -19.18 5.90 7.37
CA SER A 80 -19.74 6.59 8.54
C SER A 80 -20.94 7.47 8.18
N THR A 81 -21.73 7.86 9.18
CA THR A 81 -22.74 8.95 9.10
C THR A 81 -22.18 10.31 9.56
N ASP A 82 -20.94 10.32 10.06
CA ASP A 82 -20.16 11.48 10.47
C ASP A 82 -18.88 11.58 9.62
N PRO A 83 -18.60 12.71 8.94
CA PRO A 83 -17.41 12.84 8.08
C PRO A 83 -16.09 12.82 8.88
N TYR A 84 -16.12 13.13 10.17
CA TYR A 84 -14.94 13.30 11.00
C TYR A 84 -14.57 12.04 11.78
N GLY A 85 -15.45 11.05 11.88
CA GLY A 85 -15.19 9.86 12.70
C GLY A 85 -16.26 8.79 12.59
N GLY A 86 -16.13 7.72 13.39
CA GLY A 86 -17.13 6.65 13.46
C GLY A 86 -17.17 5.71 12.25
N TYR A 87 -16.13 5.71 11.41
CA TYR A 87 -16.05 4.83 10.25
C TYR A 87 -16.02 3.36 10.66
N GLN A 88 -16.98 2.60 10.16
CA GLN A 88 -17.07 1.16 10.33
C GLN A 88 -16.61 0.46 9.06
N HIS A 89 -15.87 -0.63 9.25
CA HIS A 89 -15.48 -1.51 8.15
C HIS A 89 -16.73 -2.18 7.59
N ILE A 90 -16.91 -2.07 6.28
CA ILE A 90 -18.03 -2.68 5.58
C ILE A 90 -17.57 -3.98 4.93
N THR A 91 -16.50 -3.92 4.15
CA THR A 91 -15.97 -5.08 3.44
C THR A 91 -14.55 -4.84 2.95
N THR A 92 -13.92 -5.90 2.45
CA THR A 92 -12.65 -5.89 1.75
C THR A 92 -12.81 -6.64 0.43
N ILE A 93 -12.50 -6.00 -0.70
CA ILE A 93 -12.64 -6.60 -2.03
C ILE A 93 -11.41 -6.34 -2.89
N PRO A 94 -11.09 -7.21 -3.86
CA PRO A 94 -10.00 -6.97 -4.82
C PRO A 94 -10.37 -5.98 -5.94
N GLY A 95 -11.66 -5.75 -6.17
CA GLY A 95 -12.15 -4.87 -7.23
C GLY A 95 -12.08 -3.38 -6.87
N THR A 96 -12.25 -2.53 -7.88
CA THR A 96 -12.20 -1.06 -7.79
C THR A 96 -13.58 -0.39 -7.76
N SER A 97 -14.64 -1.18 -7.52
CA SER A 97 -16.01 -0.72 -7.45
C SER A 97 -16.76 -1.48 -6.37
N TYR A 98 -17.61 -0.78 -5.62
CA TYR A 98 -18.47 -1.36 -4.60
C TYR A 98 -19.85 -0.70 -4.61
N THR A 99 -20.89 -1.51 -4.46
CA THR A 99 -22.27 -1.03 -4.25
C THR A 99 -22.68 -1.35 -2.83
N ASP A 100 -22.86 -0.29 -2.03
CA ASP A 100 -23.43 -0.36 -0.71
C ASP A 100 -24.96 -0.36 -0.81
N ASN A 101 -25.62 -1.44 -0.38
CA ASN A 101 -27.07 -1.60 -0.43
C ASN A 101 -27.77 -1.11 0.84
N TYR A 102 -27.21 -0.09 1.49
CA TYR A 102 -27.80 0.56 2.66
C TYR A 102 -28.39 1.91 2.28
N LEU A 103 -29.60 2.17 2.78
CA LEU A 103 -30.29 3.44 2.62
C LEU A 103 -30.17 4.26 3.90
N GLY A 104 -29.34 5.29 3.87
CA GLY A 104 -29.21 6.26 4.96
C GLY A 104 -29.16 7.69 4.44
N ASP A 105 -29.68 8.63 5.23
CA ASP A 105 -29.84 10.03 4.82
C ASP A 105 -28.51 10.73 4.52
N ARG A 106 -27.42 10.33 5.18
CA ARG A 106 -26.08 10.88 4.95
C ARG A 106 -24.99 9.84 5.21
N MET A 107 -24.15 9.61 4.22
CA MET A 107 -23.14 8.56 4.24
C MET A 107 -21.82 9.10 3.71
N PHE A 108 -20.73 8.76 4.40
CA PHE A 108 -19.37 9.12 4.03
C PHE A 108 -18.56 7.85 3.87
N TYR A 109 -17.77 7.78 2.81
CA TYR A 109 -16.95 6.62 2.49
C TYR A 109 -15.46 6.93 2.62
N ARG A 110 -14.70 5.93 3.06
CA ARG A 110 -13.24 5.90 2.96
C ARG A 110 -12.86 4.57 2.32
N VAL A 111 -11.97 4.63 1.35
CA VAL A 111 -11.39 3.46 0.71
C VAL A 111 -9.90 3.45 1.05
N LYS A 112 -9.39 2.31 1.48
CA LYS A 112 -7.98 2.13 1.81
C LYS A 112 -7.42 0.97 1.02
N ALA A 113 -6.39 1.23 0.22
CA ALA A 113 -5.62 0.19 -0.44
C ALA A 113 -4.83 -0.62 0.61
N ILE A 114 -4.81 -1.94 0.44
CA ILE A 114 -4.01 -2.86 1.25
C ILE A 114 -3.30 -3.87 0.33
N THR A 115 -2.12 -4.30 0.75
CA THR A 115 -1.51 -5.50 0.20
C THR A 115 -2.17 -6.70 0.87
N GLY A 116 -2.43 -7.75 0.11
CA GLY A 116 -2.77 -9.07 0.61
C GLY A 116 -1.51 -9.56 1.29
N GLY A 117 -1.38 -9.23 2.58
CA GLY A 117 -0.13 -9.23 3.31
C GLY A 117 0.77 -10.39 2.91
N ILE A 118 2.03 -10.09 2.61
CA ILE A 118 3.05 -11.08 2.24
C ILE A 118 2.91 -12.24 3.22
N ALA A 119 2.33 -13.35 2.75
CA ALA A 119 2.29 -14.57 3.53
C ALA A 119 3.75 -14.95 3.73
N LYS A 120 4.22 -14.82 4.96
CA LYS A 120 5.54 -15.27 5.40
C LYS A 120 5.69 -16.76 5.17
#